data_AF-A0A0Q6NZ18-F1
#
_entry.id   AF-A0A0Q6NZ18-F1
#
_cell.length_a   1.000
_cell.length_b   1.000
_cell.length_c   1.000
_cell.angle_alpha   90.00
_cell.angle_beta   90.00
_cell.angle_gamma   90.00
#
_symmetry.space_group_name_H-M   'P 1'
#
loop_
_entity.id
_entity.type
_entity.pdbx_description
1 polymer ?
#
loop_
_entity_poly.entity_id
_entity_poly.type
_entity_poly.pdbx_seq_one_letter_code
_entity_poly.pdbx_strand_id
1 'polypeptide(L)'
;MNSDHEDLVALKIAAKTFAKGMVVPHHNALDTIAQICDFPRWTALTKAYDKGWRPTWLQVERAENLFYDIRHPAPPRDTSNDTLVELKGHKCTLTEDFMDVLIWGERWCIHLGHAPSEPAEVETYGACAIDDPEVLAEAMKLLNEAAVRLRARIADDWPLDSMKPDAQGRVIHPLMQGEPSPDWYCLHCDGKFSGVQMGSNMWHCPKCSATPIDIFPTPFWRETKDVAQGSAL
;
A
#
# COMPACT_ATOMS: atom_id res chain seq x y z
N MET A 1 -26.76 10.91 10.08
CA MET A 1 -27.02 12.27 9.56
C MET A 1 -26.82 12.23 8.06
N ASN A 2 -27.70 12.87 7.28
CA ASN A 2 -27.91 12.69 5.82
C ASN A 2 -26.63 12.59 4.97
N SER A 3 -26.11 11.37 4.74
CA SER A 3 -24.99 11.14 3.80
C SER A 3 -25.45 11.14 2.34
N ASP A 4 -26.77 11.01 2.10
CA ASP A 4 -27.32 10.92 0.76
C ASP A 4 -26.83 12.06 -0.11
N HIS A 5 -26.94 13.31 0.36
CA HIS A 5 -26.68 14.51 -0.44
C HIS A 5 -25.18 14.83 -0.64
N GLU A 6 -24.29 14.21 0.14
CA GLU A 6 -22.86 14.50 0.15
C GLU A 6 -22.16 13.90 -1.08
N ASP A 7 -22.50 12.67 -1.46
CA ASP A 7 -21.86 11.96 -2.57
C ASP A 7 -22.06 12.67 -3.92
N LEU A 8 -23.29 13.09 -4.22
CA LEU A 8 -23.58 13.81 -5.47
C LEU A 8 -22.91 15.19 -5.50
N VAL A 9 -22.73 15.81 -4.33
CA VAL A 9 -22.01 17.07 -4.20
C VAL A 9 -20.51 16.85 -4.42
N ALA A 10 -19.93 15.79 -3.86
CA ALA A 10 -18.53 15.40 -4.08
C ALA A 10 -18.25 15.18 -5.58
N LEU A 11 -19.08 14.40 -6.28
CA LEU A 11 -18.96 14.16 -7.72
C LEU A 11 -19.04 15.47 -8.55
N LYS A 12 -19.88 16.44 -8.15
CA LYS A 12 -19.96 17.74 -8.81
C LYS A 12 -18.72 18.60 -8.56
N ILE A 13 -18.16 18.55 -7.33
CA ILE A 13 -16.93 19.23 -6.97
C ILE A 13 -15.77 18.66 -7.80
N ALA A 14 -15.64 17.34 -7.87
CA ALA A 14 -14.69 16.63 -8.72
C ALA A 14 -14.78 17.09 -10.19
N ALA A 15 -15.98 17.09 -10.79
CA ALA A 15 -16.19 17.56 -12.15
C ALA A 15 -15.76 19.03 -12.35
N LYS A 16 -15.99 19.89 -11.35
CA LYS A 16 -15.59 21.31 -11.40
C LYS A 16 -14.08 21.47 -11.33
N THR A 17 -13.41 20.72 -10.45
CA THR A 17 -11.95 20.69 -10.33
C THR A 17 -11.33 20.20 -11.62
N PHE A 18 -11.83 19.08 -12.17
CA PHE A 18 -11.40 18.54 -13.45
C PHE A 18 -11.59 19.52 -14.61
N ALA A 19 -12.77 20.14 -14.73
CA ALA A 19 -13.06 21.12 -15.79
C ALA A 19 -12.07 22.29 -15.80
N LYS A 20 -11.80 22.87 -14.62
CA LYS A 20 -10.83 23.96 -14.47
C LYS A 20 -9.42 23.51 -14.81
N GLY A 21 -9.07 22.33 -14.31
CA GLY A 21 -7.76 21.75 -14.45
C GLY A 21 -7.42 21.35 -15.89
N MET A 22 -8.35 20.78 -16.64
CA MET A 22 -8.12 20.38 -18.02
C MET A 22 -8.51 21.43 -19.06
N VAL A 23 -9.03 22.58 -18.61
CA VAL A 23 -9.55 23.65 -19.49
C VAL A 23 -10.62 23.10 -20.45
N VAL A 24 -11.54 22.28 -19.92
CA VAL A 24 -12.66 21.69 -20.68
C VAL A 24 -13.99 22.27 -20.22
N PRO A 25 -15.03 22.28 -21.08
CA PRO A 25 -16.37 22.68 -20.66
C PRO A 25 -16.88 21.81 -19.51
N HIS A 26 -17.53 22.44 -18.52
CA HIS A 26 -17.99 21.74 -17.31
C HIS A 26 -18.97 20.60 -17.60
N HIS A 27 -19.79 20.69 -18.64
CA HIS A 27 -20.69 19.60 -19.03
C HIS A 27 -19.94 18.35 -19.53
N ASN A 28 -18.82 18.53 -20.25
CA ASN A 28 -17.96 17.41 -20.66
C ASN A 28 -17.33 16.75 -19.43
N ALA A 29 -16.87 17.55 -18.46
CA ALA A 29 -16.33 17.04 -17.22
C ALA A 29 -17.36 16.23 -16.41
N LEU A 30 -18.62 16.68 -16.35
CA LEU A 30 -19.70 15.94 -15.70
C LEU A 30 -19.98 14.60 -16.39
N ASP A 31 -19.92 14.56 -17.72
CA ASP A 31 -20.08 13.30 -18.47
C ASP A 31 -18.88 12.36 -18.25
N THR A 32 -17.65 12.88 -18.10
CA THR A 32 -16.48 12.06 -17.70
C THR A 32 -16.66 11.45 -16.31
N ILE A 33 -17.11 12.22 -15.32
CA ILE A 33 -17.40 11.68 -13.98
C ILE A 33 -18.53 10.65 -14.01
N ALA A 34 -19.54 10.86 -14.86
CA ALA A 34 -20.61 9.89 -15.04
C ALA A 34 -20.10 8.54 -15.57
N GLN A 35 -19.13 8.56 -16.48
CA GLN A 35 -18.51 7.34 -17.03
C GLN A 35 -17.71 6.56 -15.97
N ILE A 36 -17.04 7.24 -15.03
CA ILE A 36 -16.39 6.60 -13.87
C ILE A 36 -17.41 5.83 -13.02
N CYS A 37 -18.64 6.34 -12.96
CA CYS A 37 -19.75 5.73 -12.25
C CYS A 37 -20.56 4.75 -13.13
N ASP A 38 -20.02 4.33 -14.28
CA ASP A 38 -20.65 3.41 -15.23
C ASP A 38 -21.94 3.95 -15.90
N PHE A 39 -22.10 5.28 -15.96
CA PHE A 39 -23.19 5.94 -16.68
C PHE A 39 -22.69 6.68 -17.92
N PRO A 40 -23.45 6.65 -19.03
CA PRO A 40 -23.01 7.26 -20.29
C PRO A 40 -22.98 8.80 -20.25
N ARG A 41 -23.82 9.41 -19.40
CA ARG A 41 -23.96 10.87 -19.26
C ARG A 41 -24.37 11.24 -17.85
N TRP A 42 -24.07 12.45 -17.43
CA TRP A 42 -24.43 12.98 -16.11
C TRP A 42 -25.94 12.91 -15.84
N THR A 43 -26.76 13.17 -16.86
CA THR A 43 -28.23 13.10 -16.75
C THR A 43 -28.76 11.68 -16.47
N ALA A 44 -28.04 10.64 -16.91
CA ALA A 44 -28.39 9.26 -16.61
C ALA A 44 -28.03 8.92 -15.15
N LEU A 45 -26.86 9.38 -14.70
CA LEU A 45 -26.41 9.26 -13.32
C LEU A 45 -27.38 9.93 -12.35
N THR A 46 -27.77 11.19 -12.59
CA THR A 46 -28.70 11.90 -11.68
C THR A 46 -30.06 11.21 -11.61
N LYS A 47 -30.58 10.70 -12.74
CA LYS A 47 -31.84 9.92 -12.75
C LYS A 47 -31.73 8.60 -11.99
N ALA A 48 -30.58 7.94 -12.04
CA ALA A 48 -30.35 6.72 -11.27
C ALA A 48 -30.23 7.05 -9.78
N TYR A 49 -29.55 8.14 -9.45
CA TYR A 49 -29.38 8.63 -8.09
C TYR A 49 -30.73 9.02 -7.45
N ASP A 50 -31.62 9.68 -8.22
CA ASP A 50 -33.00 9.97 -7.81
C ASP A 50 -33.82 8.70 -7.54
N LYS A 51 -33.45 7.58 -8.18
CA LYS A 51 -34.04 6.25 -7.97
C LYS A 51 -33.35 5.43 -6.87
N GLY A 52 -32.46 6.05 -6.10
CA GLY A 52 -31.79 5.42 -4.95
C GLY A 52 -30.44 4.78 -5.26
N TRP A 53 -29.91 4.90 -6.47
CA TRP A 53 -28.52 4.50 -6.73
C TRP A 53 -27.57 5.43 -5.96
N ARG A 54 -26.46 4.87 -5.46
CA ARG A 54 -25.39 5.61 -4.78
C ARG A 54 -24.05 5.16 -5.36
N PRO A 55 -23.07 6.08 -5.49
CA PRO A 55 -21.74 5.68 -5.92
C PRO A 55 -21.07 4.82 -4.85
N THR A 56 -20.18 3.93 -5.27
CA THR A 56 -19.28 3.25 -4.34
C THR A 56 -18.19 4.21 -3.88
N TRP A 57 -17.57 3.93 -2.73
CA TRP A 57 -16.43 4.70 -2.24
C TRP A 57 -15.31 4.81 -3.30
N LEU A 58 -15.00 3.72 -4.00
CA LEU A 58 -14.02 3.69 -5.09
C LEU A 58 -14.41 4.59 -6.28
N GLN A 59 -15.70 4.72 -6.60
CA GLN A 59 -16.17 5.62 -7.66
C GLN A 59 -16.02 7.09 -7.25
N VAL A 60 -16.27 7.43 -5.99
CA VAL A 60 -16.06 8.78 -5.45
C VAL A 60 -14.57 9.11 -5.43
N GLU A 61 -13.73 8.21 -4.92
CA GLU A 61 -12.27 8.38 -4.87
C GLU A 61 -11.67 8.60 -6.27
N ARG A 62 -12.02 7.75 -7.25
CA ARG A 62 -11.60 7.92 -8.64
C ARG A 62 -12.07 9.24 -9.26
N ALA A 63 -13.29 9.68 -8.93
CA ALA A 63 -13.81 10.94 -9.41
C ALA A 63 -13.02 12.14 -8.85
N GLU A 64 -12.73 12.13 -7.55
CA GLU A 64 -11.95 13.17 -6.87
C GLU A 64 -10.50 13.23 -7.36
N ASN A 65 -9.91 12.07 -7.64
CA ASN A 65 -8.53 11.95 -8.10
C ASN A 65 -8.36 12.09 -9.62
N LEU A 66 -9.44 12.09 -10.41
CA LEU A 66 -9.38 12.16 -11.88
C LEU A 66 -8.46 13.28 -12.43
N PHE A 67 -8.52 14.47 -11.83
CA PHE A 67 -7.66 15.58 -12.27
C PHE A 67 -6.18 15.34 -11.92
N TYR A 68 -5.93 14.74 -10.76
CA TYR A 68 -4.60 14.39 -10.31
C TYR A 68 -4.03 13.27 -11.18
N ASP A 69 -4.75 12.15 -11.36
CA ASP A 69 -4.33 11.00 -12.18
C ASP A 69 -3.94 11.39 -13.62
N ILE A 70 -4.58 12.41 -14.20
CA ILE A 70 -4.30 12.85 -15.57
C ILE A 70 -3.07 13.77 -15.67
N ARG A 71 -2.77 14.55 -14.62
CA ARG A 71 -1.58 15.43 -14.60
C ARG A 71 -0.37 14.82 -13.90
N HIS A 72 -0.62 13.90 -12.99
CA HIS A 72 0.33 13.18 -12.18
C HIS A 72 -0.19 11.73 -12.15
N PRO A 73 0.31 10.83 -13.02
CA PRO A 73 -0.17 9.45 -13.09
C PRO A 73 0.05 8.65 -11.79
N ALA A 74 0.68 9.26 -10.77
CA ALA A 74 0.83 8.70 -9.45
C ALA A 74 -0.32 9.16 -8.52
N PRO A 75 -0.92 8.25 -7.72
CA PRO A 75 -2.03 8.57 -6.85
C PRO A 75 -1.67 9.64 -5.80
N PRO A 76 -2.64 10.46 -5.36
CA PRO A 76 -2.41 11.41 -4.29
C PRO A 76 -2.06 10.70 -2.98
N ARG A 77 -1.01 11.18 -2.33
CA ARG A 77 -0.39 10.61 -1.13
C ARG A 77 -0.24 11.70 -0.06
N ASP A 78 -0.24 11.31 1.22
CA ASP A 78 0.18 12.21 2.28
C ASP A 78 1.65 12.61 2.11
N THR A 79 1.89 13.88 1.80
CA THR A 79 3.23 14.45 1.59
C THR A 79 3.83 15.02 2.87
N SER A 80 3.20 14.82 4.04
CA SER A 80 3.68 15.37 5.31
C SER A 80 5.10 14.92 5.68
N ASN A 81 5.51 13.73 5.23
CA ASN A 81 6.83 13.15 5.44
C ASN A 81 7.81 13.36 4.28
N ASP A 82 7.52 14.30 3.37
CA ASP A 82 8.36 14.53 2.19
C ASP A 82 9.62 15.31 2.52
N THR A 83 10.73 14.76 2.06
CA THR A 83 12.03 15.43 2.06
C THR A 83 12.47 15.66 0.63
N LEU A 84 12.74 16.92 0.28
CA LEU A 84 13.35 17.25 -1.01
C LEU A 84 14.80 16.77 -1.03
N VAL A 85 15.17 16.07 -2.09
CA VAL A 85 16.52 15.56 -2.31
C VAL A 85 16.96 15.85 -3.75
N GLU A 86 18.27 15.84 -3.97
CA GLU A 86 18.84 16.04 -5.31
C GLU A 86 19.70 14.83 -5.66
N LEU A 87 19.41 14.22 -6.81
CA LEU A 87 20.13 13.05 -7.34
C LEU A 87 20.81 13.48 -8.64
N LYS A 88 22.14 13.56 -8.67
CA LYS A 88 22.91 14.09 -9.81
C LYS A 88 22.33 15.36 -10.49
N GLY A 89 21.78 16.30 -9.73
CA GLY A 89 21.16 17.52 -10.27
C GLY A 89 19.66 17.43 -10.59
N HIS A 90 19.05 16.26 -10.42
CA HIS A 90 17.61 16.05 -10.55
C HIS A 90 16.92 16.23 -9.20
N LYS A 91 15.96 17.15 -9.15
CA LYS A 91 15.11 17.33 -7.97
C LYS A 91 14.16 16.16 -7.83
N CYS A 92 14.24 15.51 -6.69
CA CYS A 92 13.42 14.37 -6.33
C CYS A 92 12.84 14.61 -4.94
N THR A 93 11.91 13.75 -4.57
CA THR A 93 11.35 13.73 -3.22
C THR A 93 11.52 12.33 -2.65
N LEU A 94 12.02 12.26 -1.44
CA LEU A 94 12.09 11.06 -0.62
C LEU A 94 10.96 11.11 0.41
N THR A 95 10.29 9.99 0.61
CA THR A 95 9.22 9.84 1.58
C THR A 95 9.49 8.61 2.44
N GLU A 96 9.45 8.80 3.75
CA GLU A 96 9.41 7.71 4.73
C GLU A 96 7.99 7.69 5.32
N ASP A 97 7.17 6.72 4.90
CA ASP A 97 5.81 6.53 5.42
C ASP A 97 5.77 5.26 6.30
N PHE A 98 4.73 5.10 7.12
CA PHE A 98 4.65 4.11 8.21
C PHE A 98 4.97 2.67 7.76
N MET A 99 4.71 2.32 6.50
CA MET A 99 5.05 0.99 5.97
C MET A 99 6.14 1.00 4.91
N ASP A 100 6.38 2.12 4.21
CA ASP A 100 7.13 2.09 2.96
C ASP A 100 8.09 3.28 2.85
N VAL A 101 9.15 3.07 2.05
CA VAL A 101 10.02 4.15 1.62
C VAL A 101 9.89 4.32 0.12
N LEU A 102 9.67 5.56 -0.30
CA LEU A 102 9.53 5.89 -1.72
C LEU A 102 10.49 7.01 -2.08
N ILE A 103 11.04 6.95 -3.27
CA ILE A 103 11.69 8.09 -3.90
C ILE A 103 11.08 8.29 -5.29
N TRP A 104 10.68 9.51 -5.58
CA TRP A 104 10.02 9.84 -6.84
C TRP A 104 10.62 11.10 -7.44
N GLY A 105 10.65 11.10 -8.76
CA GLY A 105 11.07 12.23 -9.57
C GLY A 105 10.15 12.39 -10.77
N GLU A 106 10.53 13.28 -11.69
CA GLU A 106 9.72 13.52 -12.88
C GLU A 106 9.59 12.24 -13.72
N ARG A 107 8.36 11.67 -13.74
CA ARG A 107 7.98 10.48 -14.52
C ARG A 107 8.58 9.15 -14.05
N TRP A 108 8.96 9.04 -12.77
CA TRP A 108 9.39 7.77 -12.20
C TRP A 108 9.21 7.72 -10.69
N CYS A 109 9.12 6.50 -10.15
CA CYS A 109 9.07 6.21 -8.73
C CYS A 109 9.85 4.92 -8.45
N ILE A 110 10.52 4.84 -7.29
CA ILE A 110 11.02 3.60 -6.74
C ILE A 110 10.42 3.44 -5.34
N HIS A 111 9.77 2.31 -5.12
CA HIS A 111 9.18 1.91 -3.85
C HIS A 111 9.98 0.77 -3.23
N LEU A 112 10.16 0.84 -1.91
CA LEU A 112 10.67 -0.25 -1.11
C LEU A 112 9.68 -0.53 0.01
N GLY A 113 9.10 -1.73 -0.05
CA GLY A 113 8.19 -2.22 0.97
C GLY A 113 8.86 -2.44 2.33
N HIS A 114 8.03 -2.55 3.36
CA HIS A 114 8.49 -2.80 4.72
C HIS A 114 9.37 -4.06 4.83
N ALA A 115 8.97 -5.14 4.15
CA ALA A 115 9.62 -6.44 4.23
C ALA A 115 11.05 -6.38 3.64
N PRO A 116 12.11 -6.70 4.42
CA PRO A 116 13.48 -6.74 3.90
C PRO A 116 13.69 -7.71 2.72
N SER A 117 12.88 -8.76 2.63
CA SER A 117 12.90 -9.73 1.53
C SER A 117 12.23 -9.27 0.24
N GLU A 118 11.45 -8.19 0.29
CA GLU A 118 10.72 -7.68 -0.86
C GLU A 118 11.64 -6.84 -1.76
N PRO A 119 11.69 -7.12 -3.07
CA PRO A 119 12.48 -6.31 -3.99
C PRO A 119 11.89 -4.91 -4.13
N ALA A 120 12.73 -3.96 -4.52
CA ALA A 120 12.25 -2.63 -4.89
C ALA A 120 11.37 -2.70 -6.14
N GLU A 121 10.25 -1.99 -6.13
CA GLU A 121 9.39 -1.79 -7.28
C GLU A 121 9.78 -0.50 -7.99
N VAL A 122 10.08 -0.60 -9.29
CA VAL A 122 10.51 0.55 -10.11
C VAL A 122 9.43 0.82 -11.14
N GLU A 123 8.87 2.02 -11.09
CA GLU A 123 7.87 2.50 -12.02
C GLU A 123 8.42 3.64 -12.87
N THR A 124 8.25 3.55 -14.19
CA THR A 124 8.62 4.59 -15.14
C THR A 124 7.46 4.95 -16.05
N TYR A 125 7.34 6.24 -16.37
CA TYR A 125 6.27 6.81 -17.16
C TYR A 125 6.83 7.42 -18.45
N GLY A 126 7.67 6.66 -19.15
CA GLY A 126 8.46 7.06 -20.32
C GLY A 126 9.86 7.57 -19.95
N ALA A 127 10.54 8.26 -20.87
CA ALA A 127 11.92 8.72 -20.65
C ALA A 127 12.05 9.59 -19.39
N CYS A 128 13.01 9.25 -18.54
CA CYS A 128 13.13 9.81 -17.20
C CYS A 128 14.59 9.77 -16.68
N ALA A 129 14.85 10.37 -15.51
CA ALA A 129 16.21 10.51 -14.99
C ALA A 129 16.86 9.17 -14.60
N ILE A 130 16.09 8.19 -14.15
CA ILE A 130 16.63 6.87 -13.74
C ILE A 130 16.98 5.96 -14.91
N ASP A 131 16.75 6.40 -16.16
CA ASP A 131 17.34 5.75 -17.34
C ASP A 131 18.88 5.88 -17.33
N ASP A 132 19.41 6.88 -16.61
CA ASP A 132 20.83 6.96 -16.27
C ASP A 132 21.15 6.01 -15.09
N PRO A 133 22.00 4.99 -15.28
CA PRO A 133 22.33 4.03 -14.24
C PRO A 133 23.02 4.67 -13.01
N GLU A 134 23.68 5.82 -13.15
CA GLU A 134 24.24 6.52 -12.00
C GLU A 134 23.16 7.14 -11.11
N VAL A 135 22.12 7.71 -11.72
CA VAL A 135 20.97 8.28 -10.99
C VAL A 135 20.20 7.16 -10.29
N LEU A 136 19.96 6.05 -10.99
CA LEU A 136 19.31 4.88 -10.39
C LEU A 136 20.11 4.33 -9.20
N ALA A 137 21.43 4.22 -9.33
CA ALA A 137 22.28 3.73 -8.24
C ALA A 137 22.26 4.66 -7.02
N GLU A 138 22.28 5.98 -7.23
CA GLU A 138 22.18 6.97 -6.15
C GLU A 138 20.80 6.93 -5.47
N ALA A 139 19.73 6.84 -6.26
CA ALA A 139 18.36 6.69 -5.78
C ALA A 139 18.22 5.43 -4.90
N MET A 140 18.68 4.27 -5.41
CA MET A 140 18.64 3.01 -4.68
C MET A 140 19.44 3.06 -3.38
N LYS A 141 20.61 3.70 -3.38
CA LYS A 141 21.41 3.86 -2.16
C LYS A 141 20.64 4.65 -1.10
N LEU A 142 20.11 5.81 -1.49
CA LEU A 142 19.37 6.68 -0.58
C LEU A 142 18.10 6.00 -0.03
N LEU A 143 17.38 5.29 -0.89
CA LEU A 143 16.18 4.53 -0.54
C LEU A 143 16.49 3.43 0.48
N ASN A 144 17.58 2.68 0.29
CA ASN A 144 18.00 1.63 1.23
C ASN A 144 18.43 2.21 2.59
N GLU A 145 19.16 3.33 2.60
CA GLU A 145 19.53 4.00 3.84
C GLU A 145 18.30 4.49 4.61
N ALA A 146 17.31 5.04 3.90
CA ALA A 146 16.03 5.45 4.47
C ALA A 146 15.22 4.27 5.02
N ALA A 147 15.16 3.15 4.28
CA ALA A 147 14.48 1.95 4.73
C ALA A 147 15.11 1.34 5.98
N VAL A 148 16.45 1.36 6.09
CA VAL A 148 17.14 0.94 7.32
C VAL A 148 16.73 1.82 8.50
N ARG A 149 16.66 3.16 8.31
CA ARG A 149 16.21 4.07 9.37
C ARG A 149 14.75 3.83 9.77
N LEU A 150 13.85 3.68 8.79
CA LEU A 150 12.44 3.40 9.05
C LEU A 150 12.25 2.10 9.82
N ARG A 151 12.86 1.01 9.35
CA ARG A 151 12.79 -0.30 10.01
C ARG A 151 13.37 -0.28 11.42
N ALA A 152 14.43 0.48 11.66
CA ALA A 152 14.97 0.67 13.00
C ALA A 152 13.96 1.36 13.94
N ARG A 153 13.29 2.43 13.48
CA ARG A 153 12.23 3.09 14.28
C ARG A 153 11.06 2.16 14.59
N ILE A 154 10.63 1.36 13.61
CA ILE A 154 9.56 0.37 13.82
C ILE A 154 10.00 -0.70 14.81
N ALA A 155 11.24 -1.17 14.71
CA ALA A 155 11.80 -2.15 15.63
C ALA A 155 11.93 -1.61 17.07
N ASP A 156 12.17 -0.31 17.26
CA ASP A 156 12.20 0.33 18.58
C ASP A 156 10.84 0.31 19.29
N ASP A 157 9.73 0.31 18.53
CA ASP A 157 8.37 0.19 19.07
C ASP A 157 7.99 -1.26 19.43
N TRP A 158 8.79 -2.25 19.00
CA TRP A 158 8.51 -3.66 19.25
C TRP A 158 9.28 -4.19 20.47
N PRO A 159 8.76 -5.24 21.15
CA PRO A 159 9.52 -5.89 22.21
C PRO A 159 10.86 -6.42 21.69
N LEU A 160 11.95 -6.21 22.42
CA LEU A 160 13.30 -6.65 22.05
C LEU A 160 13.36 -8.15 21.67
N ASP A 161 12.63 -8.98 22.41
CA ASP A 161 12.57 -10.43 22.22
C ASP A 161 11.78 -10.83 20.95
N SER A 162 11.16 -9.87 20.24
CA SER A 162 10.56 -10.07 18.92
C SER A 162 11.60 -9.98 17.80
N MET A 163 12.64 -9.19 18.01
CA MET A 163 13.69 -8.93 17.02
C MET A 163 14.95 -9.74 17.28
N LYS A 164 15.18 -10.10 18.54
CA LYS A 164 16.36 -10.83 18.99
C LYS A 164 15.96 -12.19 19.56
N PRO A 165 16.18 -13.28 18.80
CA PRO A 165 15.95 -14.62 19.30
C PRO A 165 16.80 -14.93 20.54
N ASP A 166 16.22 -15.70 21.46
CA ASP A 166 16.95 -16.21 22.63
C ASP A 166 17.97 -17.31 22.24
N ALA A 167 18.66 -17.87 23.23
CA ALA A 167 19.64 -18.93 23.01
C ALA A 167 19.06 -20.21 22.39
N GLN A 168 17.74 -20.39 22.43
CA GLN A 168 16.99 -21.49 21.82
C GLN A 168 16.37 -21.08 20.47
N GLY A 169 16.65 -19.88 19.97
CA GLY A 169 16.10 -19.36 18.72
C GLY A 169 14.63 -18.93 18.81
N ARG A 170 14.09 -18.79 20.03
CA ARG A 170 12.69 -18.40 20.26
C ARG A 170 12.55 -16.88 20.24
N VAL A 171 11.45 -16.41 19.70
CA VAL A 171 11.06 -14.99 19.66
C VAL A 171 9.61 -14.83 20.10
N ILE A 172 9.19 -13.62 20.44
CA ILE A 172 7.80 -13.27 20.74
C ILE A 172 7.19 -12.53 19.55
N HIS A 173 5.92 -12.79 19.23
CA HIS A 173 5.23 -12.05 18.18
C HIS A 173 5.07 -10.56 18.57
N PRO A 174 5.48 -9.59 17.72
CA PRO A 174 5.48 -8.17 18.07
C PRO A 174 4.07 -7.61 18.29
N LEU A 175 3.10 -8.03 17.46
CA LEU A 175 1.71 -7.57 17.54
C LEU A 175 0.83 -8.36 18.51
N MET A 176 0.83 -9.69 18.43
CA MET A 176 -0.07 -10.53 19.22
C MET A 176 0.45 -10.79 20.63
N GLN A 177 1.77 -10.69 20.83
CA GLN A 177 2.47 -11.07 22.06
C GLN A 177 2.16 -12.54 22.46
N GLY A 178 2.81 -13.08 23.49
CA GLY A 178 2.58 -14.45 23.96
C GLY A 178 3.85 -15.23 24.24
N GLU A 179 3.71 -16.56 24.33
CA GLU A 179 4.84 -17.43 24.63
C GLU A 179 5.88 -17.43 23.50
N PRO A 180 7.18 -17.36 23.82
CA PRO A 180 8.22 -17.42 22.82
C PRO A 180 8.20 -18.74 22.05
N SER A 181 8.23 -18.67 20.71
CA SER A 181 8.26 -19.84 19.84
C SER A 181 9.52 -19.85 18.95
N PRO A 182 10.15 -21.01 18.74
CA PRO A 182 11.22 -21.15 17.76
C PRO A 182 10.67 -21.27 16.32
N ASP A 183 9.38 -21.59 16.19
CA ASP A 183 8.72 -21.95 14.94
C ASP A 183 7.54 -21.02 14.65
N TRP A 184 7.45 -20.57 13.40
CA TRP A 184 6.43 -19.64 12.92
C TRP A 184 5.88 -20.10 11.56
N TYR A 185 4.58 -19.94 11.37
CA TYR A 185 3.83 -20.45 10.24
C TYR A 185 3.10 -19.32 9.55
N CYS A 186 3.23 -19.26 8.23
CA CYS A 186 2.48 -18.29 7.43
C CYS A 186 1.13 -18.87 7.03
N LEU A 187 0.06 -18.13 7.31
CA LEU A 187 -1.32 -18.48 6.94
C LEU A 187 -1.52 -18.61 5.41
N HIS A 188 -0.79 -17.83 4.62
CA HIS A 188 -1.00 -17.74 3.17
C HIS A 188 -0.30 -18.84 2.37
N CYS A 189 0.94 -19.16 2.73
CA CYS A 189 1.79 -20.04 1.91
C CYS A 189 2.17 -21.36 2.59
N ASP A 190 1.65 -21.58 3.81
CA ASP A 190 1.95 -22.74 4.64
C ASP A 190 3.44 -22.94 4.96
N GLY A 191 4.27 -21.92 4.72
CA GLY A 191 5.69 -21.94 5.05
C GLY A 191 5.91 -22.01 6.55
N LYS A 192 6.89 -22.81 6.97
CA LYS A 192 7.43 -22.85 8.33
C LYS A 192 8.78 -22.12 8.33
N PHE A 193 8.97 -21.22 9.30
CA PHE A 193 10.17 -20.40 9.43
C PHE A 193 10.62 -20.34 10.88
N SER A 194 11.92 -20.09 11.09
CA SER A 194 12.48 -19.93 12.43
C SER A 194 12.27 -18.52 12.99
N GLY A 195 12.37 -18.37 14.31
CA GLY A 195 12.36 -17.06 14.97
C GLY A 195 13.42 -16.09 14.43
N VAL A 196 14.61 -16.60 14.05
CA VAL A 196 15.67 -15.80 13.40
C VAL A 196 15.22 -15.24 12.06
N GLN A 197 14.56 -16.07 11.24
CA GLN A 197 14.03 -15.64 9.95
C GLN A 197 12.91 -14.60 10.11
N MET A 198 12.06 -14.73 11.14
CA MET A 198 10.99 -13.76 11.40
C MET A 198 11.54 -12.42 11.89
N GLY A 199 12.41 -12.43 12.89
CA GLY A 199 13.02 -11.21 13.42
C GLY A 199 13.83 -10.45 12.37
N SER A 200 14.60 -11.17 11.55
CA SER A 200 15.41 -10.53 10.48
C SER A 200 14.59 -9.96 9.32
N ASN A 201 13.36 -10.45 9.12
CA ASN A 201 12.50 -10.01 8.01
C ASN A 201 11.32 -9.14 8.48
N MET A 202 11.46 -8.43 9.61
CA MET A 202 10.42 -7.58 10.18
C MET A 202 9.06 -8.30 10.29
N TRP A 203 9.09 -9.58 10.66
CA TRP A 203 7.91 -10.45 10.80
C TRP A 203 7.06 -10.62 9.54
N HIS A 204 7.58 -10.28 8.36
CA HIS A 204 6.95 -10.65 7.09
C HIS A 204 7.36 -12.06 6.69
N CYS A 205 6.46 -12.79 6.03
CA CYS A 205 6.77 -14.11 5.51
C CYS A 205 7.95 -14.04 4.51
N PRO A 206 9.07 -14.74 4.73
CA PRO A 206 10.22 -14.72 3.82
C PRO A 206 9.96 -15.33 2.44
N LYS A 207 8.82 -15.99 2.25
CA LYS A 207 8.44 -16.65 0.99
C LYS A 207 7.43 -15.85 0.18
N CYS A 208 6.44 -15.24 0.82
CA CYS A 208 5.33 -14.58 0.12
C CYS A 208 5.03 -13.17 0.63
N SER A 209 5.91 -12.61 1.47
CA SER A 209 5.79 -11.26 2.04
C SER A 209 4.49 -10.98 2.81
N ALA A 210 3.74 -12.01 3.20
CA ALA A 210 2.57 -11.85 4.05
C ALA A 210 2.92 -11.09 5.33
N THR A 211 2.05 -10.18 5.72
CA THR A 211 2.29 -9.24 6.82
C THR A 211 2.33 -9.95 8.18
N PRO A 212 2.90 -9.31 9.23
CA PRO A 212 3.02 -9.92 10.55
C PRO A 212 1.71 -10.47 11.13
N ILE A 213 0.56 -9.86 10.82
CA ILE A 213 -0.74 -10.33 11.34
C ILE A 213 -1.11 -11.76 10.88
N ASP A 214 -0.45 -12.25 9.84
CA ASP A 214 -0.70 -13.57 9.23
C ASP A 214 0.36 -14.62 9.61
N ILE A 215 1.20 -14.32 10.60
CA ILE A 215 2.27 -15.19 11.09
C ILE A 215 1.93 -15.71 12.48
N PHE A 216 1.91 -17.03 12.64
CA PHE A 216 1.42 -17.67 13.87
C PHE A 216 2.40 -18.72 14.42
N PRO A 217 2.44 -18.93 15.74
CA PRO A 217 3.34 -19.92 16.35
C PRO A 217 2.88 -21.36 16.10
N THR A 218 1.60 -21.56 15.73
CA THR A 218 1.02 -22.85 15.36
C THR A 218 0.14 -22.71 14.11
N PRO A 219 0.08 -23.72 13.24
CA PRO A 219 -0.73 -23.68 12.02
C PRO A 219 -2.16 -24.17 12.30
N PHE A 220 -2.90 -23.49 13.19
CA PHE A 220 -4.24 -23.92 13.66
C PHE A 220 -5.27 -24.08 12.52
N TRP A 221 -5.10 -23.38 11.39
CA TRP A 221 -5.94 -23.52 10.20
C TRP A 221 -5.80 -24.87 9.50
N ARG A 222 -4.77 -25.66 9.83
CA ARG A 222 -4.53 -27.00 9.28
C ARG A 222 -5.27 -28.10 10.01
N GLU A 223 -6.00 -27.80 11.07
CA GLU A 223 -6.84 -28.79 11.73
C GLU A 223 -7.87 -29.32 10.72
N THR A 224 -7.59 -30.51 10.20
CA THR A 224 -8.49 -31.22 9.30
C THR A 224 -9.73 -31.66 10.05
N LYS A 225 -10.86 -31.55 9.36
CA LYS A 225 -12.16 -32.12 9.68
C LYS A 225 -12.10 -33.66 9.77
N ASP A 226 -11.47 -34.21 10.81
CA ASP A 226 -11.40 -35.65 11.05
C ASP A 226 -12.19 -36.07 12.31
N VAL A 227 -13.44 -35.61 12.41
CA VAL A 227 -14.44 -36.22 13.31
C VAL A 227 -15.75 -36.44 12.58
N ALA A 228 -15.73 -37.29 11.55
CA ALA A 228 -16.96 -37.89 11.02
C ALA A 228 -16.67 -39.18 10.24
N GLN A 229 -15.95 -40.13 10.83
CA GLN A 229 -16.03 -41.54 10.40
C GLN A 229 -15.40 -42.44 11.46
N GLY A 230 -16.26 -43.16 12.19
CA GLY A 230 -15.82 -44.26 13.05
C GLY A 230 -16.70 -44.48 14.26
N SER A 231 -17.88 -45.08 14.06
CA SER A 231 -18.53 -46.02 15.00
C SER A 231 -19.84 -46.54 14.38
N ALA A 232 -19.72 -47.49 13.46
CA ALA A 232 -20.78 -48.45 13.14
C ALA A 232 -20.13 -49.81 12.93
N LEU A 233 -19.98 -50.54 14.03
CA LEU A 233 -19.97 -52.00 14.08
C LEU A 233 -20.86 -52.40 15.24
#